data_AF-A0A2M7ENI7-F1
#
_entry.id   AF-A0A2M7ENI7-F1
#
_cell.length_a   1.000
_cell.length_b   1.000
_cell.length_c   1.000
_cell.angle_alpha   90.00
_cell.angle_beta   90.00
_cell.angle_gamma   90.00
#
_symmetry.space_group_name_H-M   'P 1'
#
loop_
_entity.id
_entity.type
_entity.pdbx_description
1 polymer ?
#
loop_
_entity_poly.entity_id
_entity_poly.type
_entity_poly.pdbx_seq_one_letter_code
_entity_poly.pdbx_strand_id
1 'polypeptide(L)' 'MAVLRIRLLGDPVLRKKCRAVDRITKEDRQLIDDMIETMEEADGAGLAAPQ' A
#
# COMPACT_ATOMS: atom_id res chain seq x y z
N MET A 1 11.17 4.35 7.61
CA MET A 1 10.64 3.77 6.38
C MET A 1 10.83 2.26 6.47
N ALA A 2 9.86 1.50 5.99
CA ALA A 2 9.82 0.06 6.10
C ALA A 2 9.21 -0.57 4.85
N VAL A 3 9.78 -1.71 4.46
CA VAL A 3 9.28 -2.54 3.36
C VAL A 3 8.08 -3.36 3.85
N LEU A 4 6.95 -3.19 3.18
CA LEU A 4 5.69 -3.83 3.50
C LEU A 4 5.55 -5.16 2.75
N ARG A 5 4.82 -6.10 3.32
CA ARG A 5 4.52 -7.38 2.66
C ARG A 5 3.40 -7.19 1.64
N ILE A 6 3.74 -7.34 0.36
CA ILE A 6 2.77 -7.40 -0.74
C ILE A 6 1.92 -8.68 -0.65
N ARG A 7 0.60 -8.53 -0.73
CA ARG A 7 -0.40 -9.58 -0.81
C ARG A 7 -0.47 -10.13 -2.24
N LEU A 8 -0.50 -11.45 -2.32
CA LEU A 8 -0.54 -12.16 -3.59
C LEU A 8 -1.97 -12.63 -3.91
N LEU A 9 -2.18 -13.01 -5.17
CA LEU A 9 -3.46 -13.51 -5.67
C LEU A 9 -4.01 -14.62 -4.75
N GLY A 10 -5.28 -14.48 -4.37
CA GLY A 10 -5.96 -15.39 -3.43
C GLY A 10 -6.23 -14.76 -2.08
N ASP A 11 -5.53 -13.68 -1.71
CA ASP A 11 -5.86 -12.94 -0.49
C ASP A 11 -7.20 -12.19 -0.67
N PRO A 12 -8.20 -12.41 0.21
CA PRO A 12 -9.51 -11.76 0.10
C PRO A 12 -9.44 -10.23 0.19
N VAL A 13 -8.38 -9.65 0.77
CA VAL A 13 -8.24 -8.18 0.84
C VAL A 13 -8.17 -7.54 -0.54
N LEU A 14 -7.60 -8.23 -1.53
CA LEU A 14 -7.47 -7.76 -2.91
C LEU A 14 -8.80 -7.65 -3.66
N ARG A 15 -9.90 -8.16 -3.08
CA ARG A 15 -11.27 -8.06 -3.62
C ARG A 15 -12.17 -7.13 -2.81
N LYS A 16 -11.69 -6.57 -1.70
CA LYS A 16 -12.47 -5.65 -0.86
C LYS A 16 -12.39 -4.24 -1.43
N LYS A 17 -13.54 -3.53 -1.39
CA LYS A 17 -13.58 -2.11 -1.71
C LYS A 17 -12.95 -1.32 -0.56
N CYS A 18 -11.91 -0.54 -0.84
CA CYS A 18 -11.32 0.37 0.14
C CYS A 18 -12.30 1.49 0.50
N ARG A 19 -12.19 1.97 1.75
CA ARG A 19 -12.86 3.19 2.19
C ARG A 19 -12.17 4.42 1.60
N ALA A 20 -12.93 5.50 1.41
CA ALA A 20 -12.34 6.80 1.09
C ALA A 20 -11.48 7.30 2.26
N VAL A 21 -10.44 8.05 1.94
CA VAL A 21 -9.61 8.75 2.93
C VAL A 21 -10.09 10.19 2.97
N ASP A 22 -10.73 10.60 4.07
CA ASP A 22 -11.35 11.92 4.19
C ASP A 22 -10.32 13.04 4.48
N ARG A 23 -9.20 12.69 5.13
CA ARG A 23 -8.12 13.62 5.46
C ARG A 23 -6.79 12.87 5.53
N ILE A 24 -5.75 13.45 4.96
CA ILE A 24 -4.38 12.93 5.04
C ILE A 24 -3.73 13.34 6.37
N THR A 25 -3.44 12.34 7.20
CA THR A 25 -2.76 12.51 8.49
C THR A 25 -1.24 12.37 8.35
N LYS A 26 -0.50 12.30 9.46
CA LYS A 26 0.93 12.02 9.44
C LYS A 26 1.18 10.52 9.17
N GLU A 27 0.33 9.67 9.71
CA GLU A 27 0.36 8.23 9.54
C GLU A 27 0.11 7.84 8.07
N ASP A 28 -0.82 8.54 7.38
CA ASP A 28 -1.04 8.32 5.95
C ASP A 28 0.19 8.69 5.11
N ARG A 29 0.91 9.76 5.48
CA ARG A 29 2.16 10.13 4.79
C ARG A 29 3.24 9.08 5.00
N GLN A 30 3.39 8.59 6.23
CA GLN A 30 4.33 7.51 6.51
C GLN A 30 3.97 6.24 5.71
N LEU A 31 2.69 5.89 5.63
CA LEU A 31 2.24 4.75 4.83
C LEU A 31 2.56 4.95 3.34
N ILE A 32 2.36 6.16 2.79
CA ILE A 32 2.72 6.48 1.41
C ILE A 32 4.23 6.30 1.19
N ASP A 33 5.06 6.80 2.10
CA ASP A 33 6.52 6.67 2.01
C ASP A 33 6.94 5.19 2.05
N ASP A 34 6.37 4.39 2.95
CA ASP A 34 6.63 2.94 3.07
C ASP A 34 6.14 2.18 1.82
N MET A 35 5.02 2.59 1.23
CA MET A 35 4.49 2.00 -0.01
C MET A 35 5.36 2.32 -1.23
N ILE A 36 5.92 3.53 -1.31
CA ILE A 36 6.85 3.91 -2.39
C ILE A 36 8.11 3.05 -2.30
N GLU A 37 8.72 2.94 -1.12
CA GLU A 37 9.89 2.08 -0.89
C GLU A 37 9.60 0.62 -1.25
N THR A 38 8.45 0.08 -0.80
CA THR A 38 8.02 -1.29 -1.12
C THR A 38 7.83 -1.52 -2.63
N MET A 39 7.28 -0.52 -3.35
CA MET A 39 7.07 -0.60 -4.78
C MET A 39 8.40 -0.62 -5.53
N GLU A 40 9.36 0.24 -5.13
CA GLU A 40 10.70 0.31 -5.71
C GLU A 40 11.48 -1.00 -5.49
N GLU A 41 11.44 -1.56 -4.28
CA GLU A 41 12.09 -2.85 -3.99
C GLU A 41 11.51 -4.04 -4.77
N ALA A 42 10.22 -3.96 -5.13
CA ALA A 42 9.56 -4.98 -5.93
C ALA A 42 9.73 -4.77 -7.46
N ASP A 43 10.57 -3.82 -7.88
CA ASP A 43 10.71 -3.38 -9.27
C ASP A 43 9.35 -3.05 -9.93
N GLY A 44 8.43 -2.49 -9.13
CA GLY A 44 7.05 -2.19 -9.51
C GLY A 44 6.88 -0.79 -10.08
N ALA A 45 5.88 -0.62 -10.96
CA ALA A 45 5.49 0.69 -11.49
C ALA A 45 4.33 1.36 -10.73
N GLY A 46 3.70 0.63 -9.80
CA GLY A 46 2.58 1.12 -8.99
C GLY A 46 2.21 0.15 -7.88
N LEU A 47 1.77 0.69 -6.73
CA LEU A 47 1.29 -0.07 -5.58
C LEU A 47 0.05 0.61 -4.99
N ALA A 48 -1.03 -0.16 -4.77
CA ALA A 48 -2.23 0.30 -4.10
C ALA A 48 -2.30 -0.22 -2.66
N ALA A 49 -2.87 0.55 -1.73
CA ALA A 49 -2.91 0.22 -0.30
C ALA A 49 -3.51 -1.16 0.11
N PRO A 50 -4.46 -1.79 -0.62
CA PRO A 50 -4.90 -3.15 -0.26
C PRO A 50 -3.91 -4.25 -0.67
N GLN A 51 -2.91 -3.95 -1.49
CA GLN A 51 -1.83 -4.86 -1.86
C GLN A 51 -0.78 -4.89 -0.74
#